data_AF-A0A9D2AJ36-F1
#
_entry.id   AF-A0A9D2AJ36-F1
#
_cell.length_a   1.000
_cell.length_b   1.000
_cell.length_c   1.000
_cell.angle_alpha   90.00
_cell.angle_beta   90.00
_cell.angle_gamma   90.00
#
_symmetry.space_group_name_H-M   'P 1'
#
loop_
_entity.id
_entity.type
_entity.pdbx_description
1 polymer ?
#
loop_
_entity_poly.entity_id
_entity_poly.type
_entity_poly.pdbx_seq_one_letter_code
_entity_poly.pdbx_strand_id
1 'polypeptide(L)'
;MRTVKLYQNEQEDMVAVVFEDGSCRNYITSPELAALDGDSFIEEARAGFPDAMNYDDDISETVSAEEAARREEAESSLIAEIGETVTLYPRRMGTYPQDFFRTELGDDLWQALLAQADSPGAGVQVDL
;
A
#
# COMPACT_ATOMS: atom_id res chain seq x y z
N MET A 1 15.04 6.13 6.77
CA MET A 1 14.35 6.02 5.47
C MET A 1 13.04 5.29 5.69
N ARG A 2 11.92 5.87 5.24
CA ARG A 2 10.59 5.29 5.39
C ARG A 2 10.12 4.71 4.07
N THR A 3 9.52 3.52 4.13
CA THR A 3 8.92 2.86 2.96
C THR A 3 7.62 2.22 3.41
N VAL A 4 6.56 2.47 2.67
CA VAL A 4 5.28 1.79 2.82
C VAL A 4 5.11 0.81 1.68
N LYS A 5 4.79 -0.43 2.02
CA LYS A 5 4.39 -1.44 1.05
C LYS A 5 2.90 -1.69 1.19
N LEU A 6 2.19 -1.65 0.06
CA LEU A 6 0.77 -1.98 0.01
C LEU A 6 0.60 -3.37 -0.61
N TYR A 7 -0.19 -4.19 0.05
CA TYR A 7 -0.54 -5.52 -0.40
C TYR A 7 -2.04 -5.62 -0.65
N GLN A 8 -2.41 -6.51 -1.56
CA GLN A 8 -3.76 -7.03 -1.65
C GLN A 8 -3.76 -8.47 -1.12
N ASN A 9 -4.55 -8.71 -0.08
CA ASN A 9 -4.65 -10.02 0.56
C ASN A 9 -5.67 -10.94 -0.14
N GLU A 10 -5.80 -12.19 0.33
CA GLU A 10 -6.74 -13.17 -0.25
C GLU A 10 -8.22 -12.77 -0.13
N GLN A 11 -8.55 -11.83 0.76
CA GLN A 11 -9.90 -11.28 0.93
C GLN A 11 -10.16 -10.11 -0.05
N GLU A 12 -9.20 -9.83 -0.94
CA GLU A 12 -9.16 -8.71 -1.88
C GLU A 12 -9.03 -7.33 -1.21
N ASP A 13 -8.82 -7.29 0.10
CA ASP A 13 -8.61 -6.07 0.87
C ASP A 13 -7.20 -5.51 0.67
N MET A 14 -7.08 -4.20 0.81
CA MET A 14 -5.80 -3.51 0.80
C MET A 14 -5.26 -3.42 2.22
N VAL A 15 -3.97 -3.72 2.40
CA VAL A 15 -3.27 -3.58 3.67
C VAL A 15 -1.94 -2.86 3.47
N ALA A 16 -1.47 -2.16 4.49
CA ALA A 16 -0.19 -1.45 4.45
C ALA A 16 0.77 -1.96 5.52
N VAL A 17 2.04 -2.10 5.12
CA VAL A 17 3.15 -2.31 6.05
C VAL A 17 4.04 -1.08 5.99
N VAL A 18 4.23 -0.42 7.14
CA VAL A 18 5.09 0.75 7.28
C VAL A 18 6.45 0.28 7.78
N PHE A 19 7.50 0.51 6.99
CA PHE A 19 8.88 0.25 7.39
C PHE A 19 9.60 1.56 7.68
N GLU A 20 10.38 1.58 8.75
CA GLU A 20 11.32 2.65 9.07
C GLU A 20 12.70 2.04 9.35
N ASP A 21 13.71 2.50 8.58
CA ASP A 21 15.08 1.97 8.63
C ASP A 21 15.15 0.43 8.50
N GLY A 22 14.29 -0.13 7.63
CA GLY A 22 14.21 -1.56 7.33
C GLY A 22 13.47 -2.39 8.37
N SER A 23 12.96 -1.77 9.44
CA SER A 23 12.20 -2.44 10.50
C SER A 23 10.72 -2.14 10.35
N CYS A 24 9.85 -3.15 10.54
CA CYS A 24 8.41 -2.95 10.55
C CYS A 24 8.02 -2.02 11.71
N ARG A 25 7.46 -0.86 11.39
CA ARG A 25 7.01 0.15 12.36
C ARG A 25 5.53 0.03 12.68
N ASN A 26 4.71 -0.31 11.69
CA ASN A 26 3.28 -0.51 11.85
C ASN A 26 2.72 -1.42 10.74
N TYR A 27 1.58 -2.05 11.02
CA TYR A 27 0.77 -2.82 10.08
C TYR A 27 -0.65 -2.27 10.08
N ILE A 28 -1.22 -1.97 8.93
CA ILE A 28 -2.51 -1.28 8.82
C ILE A 28 -3.43 -2.11 7.94
N THR A 29 -4.52 -2.61 8.54
CA THR A 29 -5.47 -3.53 7.89
C THR A 29 -6.42 -2.85 6.92
N SER A 30 -6.57 -1.52 6.98
CA SER A 30 -7.42 -0.73 6.07
C SER A 30 -6.82 0.67 5.88
N PRO A 31 -5.71 0.79 5.12
CA PRO A 31 -5.00 2.06 4.94
C PRO A 31 -5.86 3.15 4.28
N GLU A 32 -6.85 2.79 3.47
CA GLU A 32 -7.81 3.72 2.88
C GLU A 32 -8.65 4.46 3.93
N LEU A 33 -8.92 3.82 5.08
CA LEU A 33 -9.62 4.46 6.19
C LEU A 33 -8.67 5.34 7.00
N ALA A 34 -7.40 4.92 7.13
CA ALA A 34 -6.38 5.69 7.83
C ALA A 34 -6.00 6.99 7.10
N ALA A 35 -6.16 7.03 5.77
CA ALA A 35 -5.89 8.21 4.94
C ALA A 35 -7.15 9.01 4.57
N LEU A 36 -8.32 8.69 5.14
CA LEU A 36 -9.60 9.27 4.72
C LEU A 36 -9.66 10.80 4.87
N ASP A 37 -9.00 11.33 5.90
CA ASP A 37 -8.94 12.77 6.18
C ASP A 37 -7.76 13.48 5.48
N GLY A 38 -6.92 12.73 4.76
CA GLY A 38 -5.76 13.26 4.04
C GLY A 38 -6.14 13.86 2.68
N ASP A 39 -5.30 14.79 2.20
CA ASP A 39 -5.48 15.42 0.87
C ASP A 39 -5.13 14.46 -0.29
N SER A 40 -4.26 13.48 -0.04
CA SER A 40 -3.88 12.43 -0.98
C SER A 40 -3.46 11.17 -0.22
N PHE A 41 -3.98 10.03 -0.66
CA PHE A 41 -3.62 8.73 -0.11
C PHE A 41 -2.13 8.44 -0.24
N ILE A 42 -1.50 8.84 -1.36
CA ILE A 42 -0.08 8.57 -1.61
C ILE A 42 0.81 9.42 -0.70
N GLU A 43 0.43 10.67 -0.44
CA GLU A 43 1.16 11.52 0.51
C GLU A 43 1.01 11.03 1.95
N GLU A 44 -0.18 10.57 2.35
CA GLU A 44 -0.39 9.90 3.64
C GLU A 44 0.46 8.64 3.77
N ALA A 45 0.52 7.81 2.73
CA ALA A 45 1.38 6.64 2.70
C ALA A 45 2.87 7.01 2.77
N ARG A 46 3.33 8.06 2.07
CA ARG A 46 4.72 8.57 2.20
C ARG A 46 5.02 9.01 3.62
N ALA A 47 4.06 9.64 4.29
CA ALA A 47 4.17 10.02 5.69
C ALA A 47 4.09 8.80 6.65
N GLY A 48 3.67 7.63 6.17
CA GLY A 48 3.53 6.41 6.96
C GLY A 48 2.21 6.32 7.73
N PHE A 49 1.16 7.00 7.24
CA PHE A 49 -0.16 7.10 7.87
C PHE A 49 -0.07 7.59 9.33
N PRO A 50 0.28 8.87 9.55
CA PRO A 50 0.46 9.43 10.90
C PRO A 50 -0.77 9.30 11.80
N ASP A 51 -1.97 9.28 11.21
CA ASP A 51 -3.24 9.16 11.93
C ASP A 51 -3.71 7.69 12.11
N ALA A 52 -2.97 6.72 11.55
CA ALA A 52 -3.25 5.32 11.79
C ALA A 52 -2.97 4.94 13.25
N MET A 53 -3.88 4.16 13.83
CA MET A 53 -3.62 3.50 15.11
C MET A 53 -2.40 2.58 14.98
N ASN A 54 -1.58 2.54 16.02
CA ASN A 54 -0.50 1.57 16.10
C ASN A 54 -1.10 0.18 16.36
N TYR A 55 -0.80 -0.77 15.47
CA TYR A 55 -1.37 -2.11 15.51
C TYR A 55 -1.06 -2.87 16.80
N ASP A 56 0.16 -2.73 17.33
CA ASP A 56 0.55 -3.39 18.58
C ASP A 56 -0.19 -2.83 19.82
N ASP A 57 -0.83 -1.66 19.70
CA ASP A 57 -1.65 -1.09 20.76
C ASP A 57 -3.12 -1.57 20.70
N ASP A 58 -3.52 -2.29 19.65
CA ASP A 58 -4.86 -2.88 19.53
C ASP A 58 -4.96 -4.20 20.31
N ILE A 59 -5.74 -4.19 21.39
CA ILE A 59 -5.93 -5.34 22.27
C ILE A 59 -6.71 -6.50 21.65
N SER A 60 -7.35 -6.30 20.49
CA SER A 60 -8.06 -7.34 19.77
C SER A 60 -7.12 -8.23 18.94
N GLU A 61 -5.93 -7.73 18.64
CA GLU A 61 -4.93 -8.43 17.85
C GLU A 61 -4.08 -9.36 18.73
N THR A 62 -3.83 -10.56 18.22
CA THR A 62 -3.14 -11.63 18.99
C THR A 62 -1.71 -11.87 18.54
N VAL A 63 -1.28 -11.18 17.47
CA VAL A 63 0.05 -11.23 16.88
C VAL A 63 0.63 -9.83 16.83
N SER A 64 1.95 -9.71 16.79
CA SER A 64 2.59 -8.40 16.62
C SER A 64 2.46 -7.90 15.18
N ALA A 65 2.59 -6.59 14.99
CA ALA A 65 2.64 -5.93 13.69
C ALA A 65 3.71 -6.57 12.78
N GLU A 66 4.87 -6.92 13.33
CA GLU A 66 5.95 -7.55 12.58
C GLU A 66 5.58 -8.95 12.08
N GLU A 67 4.89 -9.75 12.91
CA GLU A 67 4.43 -11.08 12.51
C GLU A 67 3.30 -11.01 11.49
N ALA A 68 2.36 -10.08 11.66
CA ALA A 68 1.31 -9.81 10.67
C ALA A 68 1.90 -9.37 9.34
N ALA A 69 2.82 -8.40 9.35
CA ALA A 69 3.54 -7.94 8.17
C ALA A 69 4.26 -9.08 7.45
N ARG A 70 4.97 -9.94 8.19
CA ARG A 70 5.70 -11.07 7.59
C ARG A 70 4.76 -12.06 6.89
N ARG A 71 3.56 -12.29 7.44
CA ARG A 71 2.54 -13.13 6.80
C ARG A 71 2.03 -12.50 5.51
N GLU A 72 1.72 -11.22 5.55
CA GLU A 72 1.28 -10.47 4.37
C GLU A 72 2.36 -10.47 3.26
N GLU A 73 3.64 -10.29 3.60
CA GLU A 73 4.72 -10.39 2.62
C GLU A 73 4.82 -11.78 1.96
N ALA A 74 4.37 -12.84 2.65
CA ALA A 74 4.45 -14.21 2.18
C ALA A 74 3.20 -14.68 1.42
N GLU A 75 2.03 -14.20 1.82
CA GLU A 75 0.73 -14.72 1.39
C GLU A 75 0.03 -13.77 0.40
N SER A 76 0.35 -12.48 0.42
CA SER A 76 -0.38 -11.45 -0.30
C SER A 76 0.38 -10.89 -1.51
N SER A 77 -0.34 -10.23 -2.41
CA SER A 77 0.24 -9.64 -3.60
C SER A 77 0.70 -8.22 -3.33
N LEU A 78 2.01 -7.94 -3.45
CA LEU A 78 2.53 -6.57 -3.40
C LEU A 78 1.98 -5.75 -4.59
N ILE A 79 1.22 -4.71 -4.29
CA ILE A 79 0.55 -3.86 -5.28
C ILE A 79 1.14 -2.44 -5.37
N ALA A 80 1.83 -1.96 -4.33
CA ALA A 80 2.58 -0.71 -4.39
C ALA A 80 3.76 -0.67 -3.41
N GLU A 81 4.78 0.09 -3.74
CA GLU A 81 5.88 0.48 -2.85
C GLU A 81 6.04 1.99 -2.91
N ILE A 82 5.95 2.63 -1.75
CA ILE A 82 5.89 4.09 -1.59
C ILE A 82 7.02 4.51 -0.65
N GLY A 83 8.02 5.20 -1.19
CA GLY A 83 9.15 5.75 -0.45
C GLY A 83 9.66 7.02 -1.13
N GLU A 84 10.97 7.09 -1.38
CA GLU A 84 11.56 8.17 -2.19
C GLU A 84 10.98 8.19 -3.61
N THR A 85 10.68 7.02 -4.16
CA THR A 85 9.91 6.85 -5.39
C THR A 85 8.60 6.12 -5.09
N VAL A 86 7.62 6.27 -5.98
CA VAL A 86 6.36 5.54 -5.92
C VAL A 86 6.36 4.53 -7.04
N THR A 87 6.29 3.25 -6.71
CA THR A 87 6.17 2.16 -7.68
C THR A 87 4.83 1.49 -7.50
N LEU A 88 4.00 1.47 -8.53
CA LEU A 88 2.75 0.72 -8.55
C LEU A 88 2.91 -0.56 -9.36
N TYR A 89 2.15 -1.59 -9.01
CA TYR A 89 2.06 -2.84 -9.77
C TYR A 89 0.64 -3.05 -10.31
N PRO A 90 0.15 -2.25 -11.28
CA PRO A 90 -1.25 -2.26 -11.70
C PRO A 90 -1.76 -3.63 -12.15
N ARG A 91 -0.90 -4.45 -12.77
CA ARG A 91 -1.25 -5.79 -13.26
C ARG A 91 -1.34 -6.86 -12.15
N ARG A 92 -0.90 -6.55 -10.93
CA ARG A 92 -1.07 -7.42 -9.75
C ARG A 92 -2.34 -7.10 -8.96
N MET A 93 -2.89 -5.91 -9.16
CA MET A 93 -4.08 -5.45 -8.46
C MET A 93 -5.34 -6.14 -9.00
N GLY A 94 -6.21 -6.58 -8.10
CA GLY A 94 -7.60 -6.90 -8.38
C GLY A 94 -8.43 -5.64 -8.62
N THR A 95 -9.74 -5.82 -8.82
CA THR A 95 -10.64 -4.74 -9.24
C THR A 95 -10.67 -3.58 -8.26
N TYR A 96 -10.79 -3.85 -6.95
CA TYR A 96 -10.92 -2.82 -5.93
C TYR A 96 -9.68 -1.88 -5.87
N PRO A 97 -8.43 -2.37 -5.70
CA PRO A 97 -7.28 -1.48 -5.71
C PRO A 97 -7.07 -0.75 -7.05
N GLN A 98 -7.40 -1.37 -8.19
CA GLN A 98 -7.33 -0.67 -9.49
C GLN A 98 -8.29 0.52 -9.55
N ASP A 99 -9.55 0.33 -9.12
CA ASP A 99 -10.54 1.41 -9.11
C ASP A 99 -10.17 2.52 -8.12
N PHE A 100 -9.60 2.14 -6.97
CA PHE A 100 -9.07 3.07 -5.96
C PHE A 100 -7.94 3.94 -6.54
N PHE A 101 -6.87 3.33 -7.04
CA PHE A 101 -5.73 4.08 -7.59
C PHE A 101 -6.08 4.86 -8.85
N ARG A 102 -7.02 4.36 -9.68
CA ARG A 102 -7.53 5.15 -10.82
C ARG A 102 -8.23 6.42 -10.37
N THR A 103 -8.98 6.37 -9.27
CA THR A 103 -9.67 7.53 -8.72
C THR A 103 -8.67 8.53 -8.13
N GLU A 104 -7.68 8.04 -7.38
CA GLU A 104 -6.62 8.86 -6.78
C GLU A 104 -5.75 9.57 -7.83
N LEU A 105 -5.32 8.85 -8.87
CA LEU A 105 -4.39 9.36 -9.88
C LEU A 105 -5.06 10.05 -11.06
N GLY A 106 -6.36 9.81 -11.25
CA GLY A 106 -7.10 10.17 -12.44
C GLY A 106 -6.89 9.21 -13.62
N ASP A 107 -7.88 9.18 -14.52
CA ASP A 107 -7.94 8.23 -15.63
C ASP A 107 -6.73 8.33 -16.59
N ASP A 108 -6.29 9.53 -16.92
CA ASP A 108 -5.22 9.75 -17.91
C ASP A 108 -3.88 9.15 -17.44
N LEU A 109 -3.50 9.43 -16.19
CA LEU A 109 -2.27 8.88 -15.60
C LEU A 109 -2.40 7.37 -15.42
N TRP A 110 -3.56 6.89 -14.94
CA TRP A 110 -3.79 5.47 -14.75
C TRP A 110 -3.66 4.66 -16.06
N GLN A 111 -4.23 5.15 -17.17
CA GLN A 111 -4.09 4.49 -18.47
C GLN A 111 -2.63 4.48 -18.95
N ALA A 112 -1.88 5.57 -18.73
CA ALA A 112 -0.46 5.63 -19.06
C ALA A 112 0.36 4.61 -18.26
N LEU A 113 0.05 4.39 -16.99
CA LEU A 113 0.69 3.38 -16.15
C LEU A 113 0.36 1.95 -16.62
N LEU A 114 -0.90 1.68 -16.95
CA LEU A 114 -1.33 0.38 -17.47
C LEU A 114 -0.68 0.01 -18.81
N ALA A 115 -0.43 1.02 -19.66
CA ALA A 115 0.26 0.86 -20.94
C ALA A 115 1.75 0.55 -20.77
N GLN A 116 2.38 1.05 -19.70
CA GLN A 116 3.79 0.78 -19.38
C GLN A 116 4.01 -0.55 -18.65
N ALA A 117 2.97 -1.10 -18.03
CA ALA A 117 3.03 -2.41 -17.39
C ALA A 117 3.03 -3.55 -18.44
N ASP A 118 4.14 -3.66 -19.18
CA ASP A 118 4.37 -4.55 -20.33
C ASP A 118 4.38 -6.04 -19.98
N SER A 119 4.41 -6.40 -18.71
CA SER A 119 4.43 -7.78 -18.26
C SER A 119 3.63 -7.96 -16.96
N PRO A 120 3.01 -9.13 -16.75
CA PRO A 120 2.40 -9.48 -15.47
C PRO A 120 3.42 -9.30 -14.34
N GLY A 121 3.12 -8.40 -13.41
CA GLY A 121 3.97 -8.13 -12.26
C GLY A 121 5.09 -7.10 -12.45
N ALA A 122 5.18 -6.43 -13.60
CA ALA A 122 6.07 -5.28 -13.75
C ALA A 122 5.59 -4.12 -12.87
N GLY A 123 6.52 -3.53 -12.11
CA GLY A 123 6.30 -2.28 -11.38
C GLY A 123 6.52 -1.10 -12.30
N VAL A 124 5.67 -0.08 -12.20
CA VAL A 124 5.78 1.17 -12.94
C VAL A 124 5.99 2.28 -11.94
N GLN A 125 7.07 3.04 -12.12
CA GLN A 125 7.32 4.23 -11.31
C GLN A 125 6.33 5.33 -11.69
N VAL A 126 5.77 5.98 -10.69
CA VAL A 126 4.87 7.12 -10.84
C VAL A 126 5.61 8.38 -10.42
N ASP A 127 5.65 9.37 -11.29
CA ASP A 127 6.19 10.69 -10.99
C ASP A 127 5.04 11.58 -10.49
N LEU A 128 5.05 11.85 -9.17
CA LEU A 128 4.04 12.60 -8.42
C LEU A 128 4.67 13.80 -7.71
#